data_AF-A0A9P7GNB5-F1
#
_entry.id   AF-A0A9P7GNB5-F1
#
_cell.length_a   1.000
_cell.length_b   1.000
_cell.length_c   1.000
_cell.angle_alpha   90.00
_cell.angle_beta   90.00
_cell.angle_gamma   90.00
#
_symmetry.space_group_name_H-M   'P 1'
#
loop_
_entity.id
_entity.type
_entity.pdbx_description
1 polymer ?
#
loop_
_entity_poly.entity_id
_entity_poly.type
_entity_poly.pdbx_seq_one_letter_code
_entity_poly.pdbx_strand_id
1 'polypeptide(L)'
;MSKSPITCHVLDSSIGRPASGVAIRLQQLEVSTATDGLEIFHPLATGYTNSDGRCLDLLPSVGSEEEKTEKTALQAGQTYKIIFKTKEYFEQNNRTSFYPWVEVSQTYL
;
A
#
# COMPACT_ATOMS: atom_id res chain seq x y z
N MET A 1 15.01 10.98 -11.01
CA MET A 1 14.43 10.02 -10.06
C MET A 1 13.08 9.59 -10.61
N SER A 2 13.01 8.40 -11.18
CA SER A 2 11.76 7.77 -11.59
C SER A 2 10.89 7.50 -10.35
N LYS A 3 9.58 7.74 -10.46
CA LYS A 3 8.64 7.59 -9.34
C LYS A 3 8.26 6.12 -9.16
N SER A 4 7.82 5.77 -7.95
CA SER A 4 7.23 4.46 -7.70
C SER A 4 6.03 4.20 -8.64
N PRO A 5 5.87 2.98 -9.20
CA PRO A 5 4.72 2.64 -10.03
C PRO A 5 3.40 2.62 -9.25
N ILE A 6 3.44 2.45 -7.93
CA ILE A 6 2.26 2.56 -7.05
C ILE A 6 2.47 3.74 -6.12
N THR A 7 1.53 4.68 -6.15
CA THR A 7 1.50 5.82 -5.23
C THR A 7 0.12 5.92 -4.59
N CYS A 8 0.06 6.53 -3.41
CA CYS A 8 -1.22 6.80 -2.76
C CYS A 8 -1.27 8.21 -2.18
N HIS A 9 -2.48 8.68 -1.92
CA HIS A 9 -2.76 9.94 -1.25
C HIS A 9 -3.92 9.72 -0.29
N VAL A 10 -3.69 10.03 0.99
CA VAL A 10 -4.67 9.83 2.06
C VAL A 10 -5.08 11.19 2.59
N LEU A 11 -6.39 11.43 2.62
CA LEU A 11 -7.01 12.64 3.14
C LEU A 11 -7.84 12.29 4.38
N ASP A 12 -7.62 12.99 5.49
CA ASP A 12 -8.54 12.96 6.62
C ASP A 12 -9.65 14.01 6.38
N SER A 13 -10.80 13.52 5.89
CA SER A 13 -11.97 14.34 5.58
C SER A 13 -12.60 14.98 6.82
N SER A 14 -12.38 14.42 8.01
CA SER A 14 -12.98 14.92 9.24
C SER A 14 -12.36 16.23 9.74
N ILE A 15 -11.12 16.53 9.32
CA ILE A 15 -10.42 17.79 9.56
C ILE A 15 -10.07 18.54 8.28
N GLY A 16 -10.43 17.97 7.11
CA GLY A 16 -10.19 18.56 5.79
C GLY A 16 -8.71 18.71 5.44
N ARG A 17 -7.84 17.77 5.86
CA ARG A 17 -6.38 17.87 5.67
C ARG A 17 -5.76 16.55 5.21
N PRO A 18 -4.61 16.60 4.52
CA PRO A 18 -3.84 15.40 4.22
C PRO A 18 -3.45 14.65 5.49
N ALA A 19 -3.59 13.32 5.47
CA ALA A 19 -3.28 12.46 6.59
C ALA A 19 -1.80 12.06 6.53
N SER A 20 -0.95 12.80 7.24
CA SER A 20 0.47 12.50 7.37
C SER A 20 0.72 11.34 8.35
N GLY A 21 1.73 10.52 8.06
CA GLY A 21 2.19 9.44 8.95
C GLY A 21 1.32 8.18 8.96
N VAL A 22 0.39 8.03 8.02
CA VAL A 22 -0.41 6.81 7.87
C VAL A 22 0.50 5.68 7.39
N ALA A 23 0.60 4.61 8.17
CA ALA A 23 1.35 3.43 7.78
C ALA A 23 0.62 2.65 6.68
N ILE A 24 1.37 2.26 5.65
CA ILE A 24 0.88 1.58 4.46
C ILE A 24 1.60 0.24 4.32
N ARG A 25 0.86 -0.80 3.92
CA ARG A 25 1.42 -2.07 3.47
C ARG A 25 0.88 -2.41 2.08
N LEU A 26 1.75 -2.89 1.21
CA LEU A 26 1.38 -3.46 -0.08
C LEU A 26 1.55 -4.97 -0.02
N GLN A 27 0.59 -5.70 -0.56
CA GLN A 27 0.62 -7.15 -0.68
C GLN A 27 0.30 -7.56 -2.11
N GLN A 28 0.85 -8.67 -2.57
CA GLN A 28 0.53 -9.33 -3.82
C GLN A 28 -0.37 -10.54 -3.55
N LEU A 29 -1.40 -10.72 -4.37
CA LEU A 29 -2.24 -11.92 -4.32
C LEU A 29 -1.55 -13.09 -5.05
N GLU A 30 -1.37 -14.22 -4.41
CA GLU A 30 -1.03 -15.48 -5.07
C GLU A 30 -2.27 -16.37 -5.08
N VAL A 31 -2.62 -16.90 -6.25
CA VAL A 31 -3.70 -17.88 -6.41
C VAL A 31 -3.07 -19.24 -6.65
N SER A 32 -3.10 -20.09 -5.63
CA SER A 32 -2.47 -21.42 -5.70
C SER A 32 -3.35 -22.40 -6.49
N THR A 33 -2.84 -22.88 -7.62
CA THR A 33 -3.49 -23.93 -8.42
C THR A 33 -3.41 -25.31 -7.76
N ALA A 34 -2.53 -25.50 -6.78
CA ALA A 34 -2.34 -26.76 -6.06
C ALA A 34 -3.32 -26.94 -4.90
N THR A 35 -3.93 -25.86 -4.41
CA THR A 35 -4.84 -25.84 -3.25
C THR A 35 -6.21 -25.28 -3.62
N ASP A 36 -6.79 -25.79 -4.70
CA ASP A 36 -8.17 -25.47 -5.14
C ASP A 36 -8.45 -23.96 -5.29
N GLY A 37 -7.47 -23.20 -5.80
CA GLY A 37 -7.64 -21.76 -6.04
C GLY A 37 -7.58 -20.90 -4.78
N LEU A 38 -6.97 -21.39 -3.69
CA LEU A 38 -6.76 -20.59 -2.48
C LEU A 38 -6.01 -19.29 -2.79
N GLU A 39 -6.61 -18.19 -2.34
CA GLU A 39 -6.08 -16.83 -2.42
C GLU A 39 -5.23 -16.49 -1.19
N ILE A 40 -3.93 -16.21 -1.40
CA ILE A 40 -2.99 -15.86 -0.32
C ILE A 40 -2.37 -14.50 -0.63
N PHE A 41 -2.43 -13.56 0.32
CA PHE A 41 -1.78 -12.26 0.18
C PHE A 41 -0.39 -12.26 0.81
N HIS A 42 0.63 -12.08 -0.01
CA HIS A 42 2.03 -12.01 0.41
C HIS A 42 2.50 -10.55 0.56
N PRO A 43 3.20 -10.18 1.65
CA PRO A 43 3.79 -8.86 1.80
C PRO A 43 4.76 -8.53 0.65
N LEU A 44 4.65 -7.32 0.10
CA LEU A 44 5.52 -6.83 -0.97
C LEU A 44 6.31 -5.59 -0.54
N ALA A 45 5.66 -4.61 0.08
CA ALA A 45 6.32 -3.39 0.53
C ALA A 45 5.60 -2.71 1.70
N THR A 46 6.27 -1.77 2.35
CA THR A 46 5.71 -0.90 3.39
C THR A 46 6.12 0.55 3.16
N GLY A 47 5.34 1.48 3.69
CA GLY A 47 5.63 2.90 3.57
C GLY A 47 4.81 3.74 4.54
N TYR A 48 5.02 5.04 4.50
CA TYR A 48 4.28 6.02 5.28
C TYR A 48 3.88 7.19 4.41
N THR A 49 2.73 7.80 4.68
CA THR A 49 2.37 9.07 4.04
C THR A 49 3.22 10.21 4.58
N ASN A 50 3.69 11.08 3.68
CA ASN A 50 4.42 12.30 4.01
C ASN A 50 3.48 13.42 4.51
N SER A 51 4.00 14.63 4.72
CA SER A 51 3.23 15.79 5.19
C SER A 51 2.10 16.23 4.25
N ASP A 52 2.17 15.88 2.97
CA ASP A 52 1.10 16.07 1.98
C ASP A 52 0.17 14.84 1.88
N GLY A 53 0.22 13.93 2.86
CA GLY A 53 -0.60 12.72 2.89
C GLY A 53 -0.26 11.70 1.79
N ARG A 54 0.88 11.84 1.11
CA ARG A 54 1.26 10.99 -0.02
C ARG A 54 2.34 9.99 0.32
N CYS A 55 2.28 8.81 -0.27
CA CYS A 55 3.43 7.89 -0.36
C CYS A 55 3.78 7.74 -1.84
N LEU A 56 4.98 8.18 -2.22
CA LEU A 56 5.42 8.30 -3.63
C LEU A 56 6.56 7.34 -3.98
N ASP A 57 7.04 6.62 -2.97
CA ASP A 57 8.26 5.83 -2.90
C ASP A 57 7.99 4.44 -2.31
N LEU A 58 6.76 3.94 -2.43
CA LEU A 58 6.32 2.66 -1.85
C LEU A 58 7.05 1.45 -2.45
N LEU A 59 7.40 1.54 -3.73
CA LEU A 59 8.21 0.56 -4.45
C LEU A 59 9.36 1.28 -5.18
N PRO A 60 10.49 0.60 -5.40
CA PRO A 60 11.51 1.06 -6.32
C PRO A 60 10.93 1.41 -7.68
N SER A 61 11.61 2.31 -8.39
CA SER A 61 11.15 2.70 -9.72
C SER A 61 11.37 1.59 -10.73
N VAL A 62 10.43 1.45 -11.67
CA VAL A 62 10.47 0.42 -12.72
C VAL A 62 11.81 0.43 -13.47
N GLY A 63 12.45 -0.73 -13.56
CA GLY A 63 13.72 -0.93 -14.24
C GLY A 63 14.97 -0.54 -13.45
N SER A 64 14.84 -0.10 -12.19
CA SER A 64 16.00 0.17 -11.34
C SER A 64 16.67 -1.12 -10.85
N GLU A 65 17.92 -1.02 -10.42
CA GLU A 65 18.64 -2.18 -9.87
C GLU A 65 18.07 -2.62 -8.52
N GLU A 66 17.50 -1.69 -7.76
CA GLU A 66 16.78 -1.97 -6.52
C GLU A 66 15.53 -2.82 -6.77
N GLU A 67 14.74 -2.52 -7.82
CA GLU A 67 13.56 -3.33 -8.19
C GLU A 67 13.93 -4.81 -8.42
N LYS A 68 15.03 -5.04 -9.14
CA LYS A 68 15.51 -6.40 -9.45
C LYS A 68 16.02 -7.11 -8.20
N THR A 69 16.73 -6.38 -7.34
CA THR A 69 17.31 -6.92 -6.10
C THR A 69 16.23 -7.29 -5.10
N GLU A 70 15.23 -6.41 -4.93
CA GLU A 70 14.12 -6.61 -4.01
C GLU A 70 12.99 -7.48 -4.58
N LYS A 71 13.05 -7.79 -5.88
CA LYS A 71 12.03 -8.57 -6.62
C LYS A 71 10.64 -7.95 -6.49
N THR A 72 10.58 -6.64 -6.61
CA THR A 72 9.37 -5.82 -6.43
C THR A 72 8.67 -5.45 -7.74
N ALA A 73 9.13 -6.02 -8.86
CA ALA A 73 8.56 -5.79 -10.18
C ALA A 73 7.08 -6.19 -10.23
N LEU A 74 6.24 -5.26 -10.68
CA LEU A 74 4.80 -5.49 -10.83
C LEU A 74 4.49 -6.28 -12.09
N GLN A 75 3.49 -7.15 -12.00
CA GLN A 75 3.06 -8.02 -13.09
C GLN A 75 1.69 -7.60 -13.60
N ALA A 76 1.56 -7.38 -14.91
CA ALA A 76 0.27 -7.08 -15.52
C ALA A 76 -0.71 -8.25 -15.32
N GLY A 77 -1.97 -7.94 -15.00
CA GLY A 77 -3.00 -8.92 -14.64
C GLY A 77 -2.93 -9.40 -13.18
N GLN A 78 -1.90 -9.03 -12.43
CA GLN A 78 -1.76 -9.40 -11.02
C GLN A 78 -2.57 -8.48 -10.12
N THR A 79 -3.28 -9.06 -9.15
CA THR A 79 -3.96 -8.31 -8.08
C THR A 79 -3.02 -8.01 -6.93
N TYR A 80 -3.07 -6.76 -6.46
CA TYR A 80 -2.36 -6.26 -5.30
C TYR A 80 -3.36 -5.67 -4.30
N LYS A 81 -3.00 -5.67 -3.02
CA LYS A 81 -3.78 -5.11 -1.92
C LYS A 81 -2.96 -4.09 -1.16
N ILE A 82 -3.49 -2.88 -1.05
CA ILE A 82 -2.94 -1.82 -0.21
C ILE A 82 -3.72 -1.78 1.10
N ILE A 83 -3.01 -1.76 2.23
CA ILE A 83 -3.57 -1.71 3.58
C ILE A 83 -3.15 -0.38 4.21
N PHE A 84 -4.13 0.43 4.60
CA PHE A 84 -3.94 1.69 5.32
C PHE A 84 -4.27 1.50 6.80
N LYS A 85 -3.30 1.72 7.69
CA LYS A 85 -3.48 1.58 9.16
C LYS A 85 -4.20 2.77 9.77
N THR A 86 -5.49 2.90 9.46
CA THR A 86 -6.34 4.04 9.88
C THR A 86 -6.48 4.17 11.39
N LYS A 87 -6.59 3.06 12.13
CA LYS A 87 -6.71 3.13 13.59
C LYS A 87 -5.45 3.70 14.25
N GLU A 88 -4.27 3.22 13.85
CA GLU A 88 -2.99 3.73 14.35
C GLU A 88 -2.87 5.24 14.09
N TYR A 89 -3.27 5.71 12.91
CA TYR A 89 -3.30 7.14 12.58
C TYR A 89 -4.23 7.97 13.48
N PHE A 90 -5.47 7.51 13.70
CA PHE A 90 -6.42 8.26 14.54
C PHE A 90 -6.02 8.24 16.02
N GLU A 91 -5.51 7.11 16.51
CA GLU A 91 -5.07 6.98 17.90
C GLU A 91 -3.89 7.90 18.23
N GLN A 92 -2.94 8.09 17.30
CA GLN A 92 -1.86 9.08 17.44
C GLN A 92 -2.38 10.51 17.62
N ASN A 93 -3.60 10.79 17.18
CA ASN A 93 -4.25 12.09 17.28
C ASN A 93 -5.32 12.14 18.38
N ASN A 94 -5.35 11.17 19.30
CA ASN A 94 -6.35 11.04 20.37
C ASN A 94 -7.79 10.93 19.86
N ARG A 95 -7.98 10.29 18.71
CA ARG A 95 -9.29 10.09 18.09
C ARG A 95 -9.56 8.60 17.95
N THR A 96 -10.81 8.22 18.11
CA THR A 96 -11.22 6.83 17.93
C THR A 96 -11.40 6.52 16.44
N SER A 97 -11.10 5.28 16.06
CA SER A 97 -11.40 4.76 14.73
C SER A 97 -12.28 3.52 14.87
N PHE A 98 -13.38 3.50 14.11
CA PHE A 98 -14.19 2.30 13.97
C PHE A 98 -13.47 1.23 13.13
N TYR A 99 -12.71 1.66 12.11
CA TYR A 99 -11.98 0.77 11.22
C TYR A 99 -10.55 0.55 11.72
N PRO A 100 -10.14 -0.69 12.03
CA PRO A 100 -8.79 -0.98 12.48
C PRO A 100 -7.75 -0.70 11.37
N TRP A 101 -8.12 -0.96 10.13
CA TRP A 101 -7.42 -0.57 8.91
C TRP A 101 -8.41 -0.60 7.74
N VAL A 102 -8.01 -0.08 6.59
CA VAL A 102 -8.76 -0.15 5.33
C VAL A 102 -7.92 -0.86 4.29
N GLU A 103 -8.52 -1.77 3.54
CA GLU A 103 -7.86 -2.50 2.46
C GLU A 103 -8.46 -2.10 1.11
N VAL A 104 -7.61 -1.86 0.13
CA VAL A 104 -8.00 -1.59 -1.26
C VAL A 104 -7.29 -2.59 -2.15
N SER A 105 -8.06 -3.43 -2.85
CA SER A 105 -7.50 -4.42 -3.78
C SER A 105 -7.69 -3.93 -5.22
N GLN A 106 -6.63 -4.02 -6.02
CA GLN A 106 -6.59 -3.52 -7.40
C GLN A 106 -5.74 -4.44 -8.26
N THR A 107 -6.22 -4.73 -9.47
CA THR A 107 -5.43 -5.42 -10.50
C THR A 107 -4.56 -4.40 -11.24
N TYR A 108 -3.28 -4.71 -11.37
CA TYR A 108 -2.33 -3.93 -12.16
C TYR A 108 -2.51 -4.26 -13.64
N LEU A 109 -2.65 -3.25 -14.50
CA LEU A 109 -2.96 -3.39 -15.92
C LEU A 109 -1.72 -3.16 -16.79
#